data_AF-A0A7L0NZ24-F1
#
_entry.id   AF-A0A7L0NZ24-F1
#
_cell.length_a   1.000
_cell.length_b   1.000
_cell.length_c   1.000
_cell.angle_alpha   90.00
_cell.angle_beta   90.00
_cell.angle_gamma   90.00
#
_symmetry.space_group_name_H-M   'P 1'
#
loop_
_entity.id
_entity.type
_entity.pdbx_description
1 polymer ?
#
loop_
_entity_poly.entity_id
_entity_poly.type
_entity_poly.pdbx_seq_one_letter_code
_entity_poly.pdbx_strand_id
1 'polypeptide(L)'
;MPSLASNPTHRLHLFWEQHCRLLPEVSGLTAKQVAKWSVEEVVSFIQRLPGCKEQASVFREEQIDGEAFLLLKQNDIVKILRIKLGPALKIYNAILMFKSAEDN
;
A
#
# COMPACT_ATOMS: atom_id res chain seq x y z
N MET A 1 -18.62 15.50 -32.52
CA MET A 1 -17.19 15.45 -32.12
C MET A 1 -16.89 16.76 -31.41
N PRO A 2 -16.32 16.73 -30.18
CA PRO A 2 -15.01 16.17 -29.92
C PRO A 2 -14.99 15.05 -28.87
N SER A 3 -14.04 14.14 -29.06
CA SER A 3 -13.64 13.08 -28.13
C SER A 3 -12.88 13.68 -26.95
N LEU A 4 -13.35 13.46 -25.73
CA LEU A 4 -12.49 13.50 -24.56
C LEU A 4 -12.40 12.07 -24.02
N ALA A 5 -11.35 11.37 -24.44
CA ALA A 5 -10.95 10.12 -23.82
C ALA A 5 -10.64 10.40 -22.35
N SER A 6 -11.62 10.18 -21.46
CA SER A 6 -11.40 10.24 -20.02
C SER A 6 -10.53 9.04 -19.66
N ASN A 7 -9.24 9.33 -19.46
CA ASN A 7 -8.18 8.39 -19.14
C ASN A 7 -8.63 7.36 -18.06
N PRO A 8 -8.64 6.04 -18.33
CA PRO A 8 -9.19 5.04 -17.41
C PRO A 8 -8.42 4.93 -16.08
N THR A 9 -7.19 5.42 -16.04
CA THR A 9 -6.32 5.41 -14.85
C THR A 9 -6.86 6.26 -13.70
N HIS A 10 -7.57 7.36 -13.98
CA HIS A 10 -8.06 8.26 -12.93
C HIS A 10 -9.33 7.75 -12.22
N ARG A 11 -10.14 6.91 -12.87
CA ARG A 11 -11.34 6.33 -12.21
C ARG A 11 -10.99 5.26 -11.19
N LEU A 12 -9.94 4.47 -11.43
CA LEU A 12 -9.51 3.45 -10.47
C LEU A 12 -9.08 4.05 -9.14
N HIS A 13 -8.52 5.27 -9.16
CA HIS A 13 -8.13 6.02 -7.97
C HIS A 13 -9.34 6.40 -7.08
N LEU A 14 -10.42 6.89 -7.70
CA LEU A 14 -11.64 7.33 -7.00
C LEU A 14 -12.48 6.17 -6.44
N PHE A 15 -12.47 5.01 -7.10
CA PHE A 15 -13.12 3.80 -6.57
C PHE A 15 -12.35 3.20 -5.38
N TRP A 16 -11.05 3.44 -5.28
CA TRP A 16 -10.27 3.03 -4.12
C TRP A 16 -10.51 3.95 -2.93
N GLU A 17 -10.60 5.28 -3.07
CA GLU A 17 -10.98 6.17 -1.95
C GLU A 17 -12.32 5.79 -1.30
N GLN A 18 -13.31 5.38 -2.10
CA GLN A 18 -14.57 4.84 -1.58
C GLN A 18 -14.41 3.46 -0.92
N HIS A 19 -13.51 2.60 -1.42
CA HIS A 19 -13.12 1.35 -0.76
C HIS A 19 -12.16 1.52 0.44
N CYS A 20 -11.43 2.64 0.56
CA CYS A 20 -10.51 2.96 1.65
C CYS A 20 -11.25 3.26 2.95
N ARG A 21 -12.57 3.49 2.89
CA ARG A 21 -13.43 3.37 4.08
C ARG A 21 -13.35 1.99 4.75
N LEU A 22 -12.77 0.98 4.08
CA LEU A 22 -12.47 -0.35 4.61
C LEU A 22 -11.04 -0.52 5.14
N LEU A 23 -10.18 0.50 5.04
CA LEU A 23 -8.82 0.50 5.56
C LEU A 23 -8.64 1.59 6.64
N PRO A 24 -9.34 1.50 7.78
CA PRO A 24 -9.13 2.45 8.87
C PRO A 24 -7.67 2.47 9.34
N GLU A 25 -6.88 1.41 9.13
CA GLU A 25 -5.47 1.36 9.54
C GLU A 25 -4.55 2.34 8.82
N VAL A 26 -4.94 2.86 7.65
CA VAL A 26 -4.12 3.87 6.92
C VAL A 26 -4.53 5.31 7.21
N SER A 27 -5.65 5.52 7.90
CA SER A 27 -6.18 6.88 8.14
C SER A 27 -5.33 7.65 9.13
N GLY A 28 -4.89 8.86 8.74
CA GLY A 28 -4.15 9.78 9.62
C GLY A 28 -2.67 9.46 9.81
N LEU A 29 -2.11 8.51 9.07
CA LEU A 29 -0.69 8.22 9.04
C LEU A 29 -0.01 8.90 7.84
N THR A 30 1.04 9.67 8.13
CA THR A 30 1.92 10.27 7.12
C THR A 30 3.07 9.33 6.78
N ALA A 31 3.69 9.49 5.60
CA ALA A 31 4.89 8.73 5.25
C ALA A 31 6.02 8.97 6.27
N LYS A 32 6.20 10.18 6.81
CA LYS A 32 7.13 10.44 7.93
C LYS A 32 6.87 9.59 9.19
N GLN A 33 5.61 9.30 9.53
CA GLN A 33 5.30 8.41 10.66
C GLN A 33 5.61 6.96 10.31
N VAL A 34 5.21 6.52 9.10
CA VAL A 34 5.44 5.15 8.62
C VAL A 34 6.93 4.85 8.45
N ALA A 35 7.75 5.83 8.04
CA ALA A 35 9.20 5.68 7.91
C ALA A 35 9.88 5.27 9.23
N LYS A 36 9.26 5.56 10.38
CA LYS A 36 9.79 5.20 11.70
C LYS A 36 9.36 3.80 12.16
N TRP A 37 8.54 3.11 11.39
CA TRP A 37 8.08 1.78 11.75
C TRP A 37 9.22 0.78 11.78
N SER A 38 9.25 0.02 12.86
CA SER A 38 9.99 -1.23 12.95
C SER A 38 9.43 -2.28 11.99
N VAL A 39 10.20 -3.35 11.76
CA VAL A 39 9.74 -4.52 11.00
C VAL A 39 8.45 -5.08 11.58
N GLU A 40 8.31 -5.14 12.90
CA GLU A 40 7.10 -5.67 13.54
C GLU A 40 5.88 -4.76 13.34
N GLU A 41 6.07 -3.44 13.26
CA GLU A 41 4.98 -2.51 12.93
C GLU A 41 4.51 -2.66 11.48
N VAL A 42 5.45 -2.81 10.52
CA VAL A 42 5.13 -3.12 9.12
C VAL A 42 4.38 -4.45 9.03
N VAL A 43 4.87 -5.49 9.70
CA VAL A 43 4.23 -6.80 9.68
C VAL A 43 2.83 -6.75 10.29
N SER A 44 2.68 -6.05 11.42
CA SER A 44 1.40 -5.84 12.09
C SER A 44 0.40 -5.11 11.18
N PHE A 45 0.87 -4.11 10.42
CA PHE A 45 0.05 -3.43 9.40
C PHE A 45 -0.42 -4.39 8.29
N ILE A 46 0.50 -5.18 7.72
CA ILE A 46 0.17 -6.17 6.67
C ILE A 46 -0.83 -7.21 7.18
N GLN A 47 -0.72 -7.64 8.44
CA GLN A 47 -1.66 -8.58 9.06
C GLN A 47 -3.09 -8.05 9.15
N ARG A 48 -3.24 -6.75 9.41
CA ARG A 48 -4.54 -6.08 9.50
C ARG A 48 -5.14 -5.76 8.13
N LEU A 49 -4.31 -5.61 7.10
CA LEU A 49 -4.76 -5.31 5.76
C LEU A 49 -5.66 -6.46 5.21
N PRO A 50 -6.92 -6.18 4.80
CA PRO A 50 -7.89 -7.21 4.43
C PRO A 50 -7.41 -8.13 3.30
N GLY A 51 -7.31 -9.43 3.61
CA GLY A 51 -6.85 -10.46 2.68
C GLY A 51 -5.34 -10.46 2.46
N CYS A 52 -4.57 -9.80 3.34
CA CYS A 52 -3.11 -9.73 3.28
C CYS A 52 -2.40 -10.42 4.46
N LYS A 53 -3.16 -11.05 5.38
CA LYS A 53 -2.61 -11.65 6.60
C LYS A 53 -1.46 -12.64 6.35
N GLU A 54 -1.60 -13.48 5.33
CA GLU A 54 -0.60 -14.50 4.97
C GLU A 54 0.68 -13.90 4.35
N GLN A 55 0.65 -12.62 3.94
CA GLN A 55 1.83 -11.94 3.39
C GLN A 55 2.76 -11.41 4.50
N ALA A 56 2.26 -11.32 5.72
CA ALA A 56 2.98 -10.78 6.87
C ALA A 56 4.31 -11.47 7.15
N SER A 57 4.40 -12.80 6.97
CA SER A 57 5.64 -13.55 7.17
C SER A 57 6.73 -13.13 6.19
N VAL A 58 6.37 -12.87 4.92
CA VAL A 58 7.32 -12.42 3.89
C VAL A 58 7.97 -11.09 4.28
N PHE A 59 7.19 -10.13 4.77
CA PHE A 59 7.75 -8.84 5.23
C PHE A 59 8.65 -9.00 6.46
N ARG A 60 8.36 -9.95 7.34
CA ARG A 60 9.20 -10.26 8.50
C ARG A 60 10.52 -10.90 8.07
N GLU A 61 10.46 -11.93 7.22
CA GLU A 61 11.61 -12.70 6.75
C GLU A 61 12.58 -11.83 5.95
N GLU A 62 12.06 -10.96 5.11
CA GLU A 62 12.85 -10.00 4.31
C GLU A 62 13.26 -8.75 5.11
N GLN A 63 12.92 -8.69 6.41
CA GLN A 63 13.27 -7.60 7.33
C GLN A 63 12.86 -6.21 6.81
N ILE A 64 11.64 -6.11 6.28
CA ILE A 64 11.12 -4.86 5.71
C ILE A 64 10.66 -3.93 6.84
N ASP A 65 11.44 -2.88 7.12
CA ASP A 65 11.08 -1.78 8.01
C ASP A 65 10.28 -0.67 7.28
N GLY A 66 9.94 0.40 8.01
CA GLY A 66 9.12 1.49 7.50
C GLY A 66 9.72 2.21 6.29
N GLU A 67 11.03 2.47 6.30
CA GLU A 67 11.72 3.13 5.19
C GLU A 67 11.74 2.23 3.95
N ALA A 68 12.14 0.97 4.12
CA ALA A 68 12.13 -0.01 3.04
C ALA A 68 10.72 -0.22 2.48
N PHE A 69 9.72 -0.30 3.36
CA PHE A 69 8.31 -0.46 2.99
C PHE A 69 7.83 0.67 2.07
N LEU A 70 8.14 1.92 2.42
CA LEU A 70 7.77 3.07 1.61
C LEU A 70 8.50 3.10 0.26
N LEU A 71 9.65 2.46 0.12
CA LEU A 71 10.41 2.41 -1.15
C LEU A 71 9.92 1.33 -2.11
N LEU A 72 9.15 0.35 -1.63
CA LEU A 72 8.64 -0.74 -2.47
C LEU A 72 7.78 -0.22 -3.62
N LYS A 73 8.11 -0.65 -4.84
CA LYS A 73 7.26 -0.50 -6.02
C LYS A 73 6.36 -1.72 -6.15
N GLN A 74 5.23 -1.57 -6.83
CA GLN A 74 4.32 -2.70 -7.11
C GLN A 74 5.05 -3.90 -7.73
N ASN A 75 5.99 -3.63 -8.64
CA ASN A 75 6.78 -4.67 -9.31
C ASN A 75 7.68 -5.44 -8.33
N ASP A 76 8.21 -4.78 -7.28
CA ASP A 76 9.04 -5.43 -6.27
C ASP A 76 8.20 -6.39 -5.43
N ILE A 77 6.99 -5.96 -5.04
CA ILE A 77 6.04 -6.77 -4.27
C ILE A 77 5.63 -8.03 -5.06
N VAL A 78 5.37 -7.90 -6.37
CA VAL A 78 4.95 -9.04 -7.20
C VAL A 78 6.13 -9.95 -7.56
N LYS A 79 7.27 -9.40 -7.96
CA LYS A 79 8.37 -10.20 -8.55
C LYS A 79 9.43 -10.62 -7.55
N ILE A 80 9.78 -9.73 -6.61
CA ILE A 80 10.85 -9.98 -5.64
C ILE A 80 10.25 -10.70 -4.42
N LEU A 81 9.22 -10.12 -3.81
CA LEU A 81 8.52 -10.71 -2.67
C LEU A 81 7.58 -11.87 -3.06
N ARG A 82 7.39 -12.11 -4.37
CA ARG A 82 6.55 -13.19 -4.93
C ARG A 82 5.11 -13.19 -4.43
N ILE A 83 4.57 -12.02 -4.11
CA ILE A 83 3.20 -11.86 -3.65
C ILE A 83 2.25 -11.81 -4.86
N LYS A 84 1.13 -12.51 -4.76
CA LYS A 84 0.10 -12.53 -5.82
C LYS A 84 -0.42 -11.11 -6.10
N LEU A 85 -0.83 -10.88 -7.35
CA LEU A 85 -1.26 -9.57 -7.85
C LEU A 85 -2.31 -8.88 -6.95
N GLY A 86 -3.33 -9.61 -6.49
CA GLY A 86 -4.41 -9.06 -5.66
C GLY A 86 -3.90 -8.40 -4.37
N PRO A 87 -3.26 -9.16 -3.45
CA PRO A 87 -2.62 -8.59 -2.26
C PRO A 87 -1.56 -7.52 -2.58
N ALA A 88 -0.77 -7.70 -3.64
CA ALA A 88 0.26 -6.74 -4.03
C ALA A 88 -0.32 -5.35 -4.39
N LEU A 89 -1.45 -5.33 -5.11
CA LEU A 89 -2.17 -4.09 -5.43
C LEU A 89 -2.61 -3.35 -4.16
N LYS A 90 -3.16 -4.08 -3.17
CA LYS A 90 -3.64 -3.48 -1.91
C LYS A 90 -2.49 -2.88 -1.11
N ILE A 91 -1.40 -3.62 -0.97
CA ILE A 91 -0.21 -3.16 -0.23
C ILE A 91 0.39 -1.92 -0.91
N TYR A 92 0.54 -1.97 -2.23
CA TYR A 92 1.09 -0.83 -2.97
C TYR A 92 0.20 0.41 -2.88
N ASN A 93 -1.12 0.25 -2.95
CA ASN A 93 -2.04 1.37 -2.78
C ASN A 93 -1.96 1.98 -1.38
N ALA A 94 -1.75 1.18 -0.32
CA ALA A 94 -1.52 1.72 1.02
C ALA A 94 -0.24 2.59 1.07
N ILE A 95 0.84 2.16 0.41
CA ILE A 95 2.07 2.96 0.28
C ILE A 95 1.79 4.29 -0.42
N LEU A 96 1.02 4.28 -1.52
CA LEU A 96 0.63 5.51 -2.22
C LEU A 96 -0.17 6.45 -1.32
N MET A 97 -1.08 5.92 -0.52
CA MET A 97 -1.86 6.72 0.43
C MET A 97 -0.99 7.40 1.48
N PHE A 98 -0.05 6.67 2.09
CA PHE A 98 0.86 7.25 3.09
C PHE A 98 1.70 8.39 2.52
N LYS A 99 2.13 8.27 1.27
CA LYS A 99 2.89 9.31 0.57
C LYS A 99 2.03 10.52 0.21
N SER A 100 0.78 10.31 -0.19
CA SER A 100 -0.14 11.42 -0.49
C SER A 100 -0.58 12.22 0.74
N ALA A 101 -0.46 11.65 1.94
CA ALA A 101 -0.79 12.32 3.19
C ALA A 101 0.27 13.35 3.65
N GLU A 102 1.38 13.51 2.92
CA GLU A 102 2.41 14.53 3.21
C GLU A 102 2.11 15.90 2.58
N ASP A 103 1.15 15.99 1.65
CA ASP A 103 0.84 17.23 0.90
C ASP A 103 -0.23 18.13 1.57
N ASN A 104 -0.58 17.91 2.85
CA ASN A 104 -1.56 18.73 3.59
C ASN A 104 -1.00 19.34 4.88
#